data_AF-A0A645BM00-F1
#
_entry.id   AF-A0A645BM00-F1
#
_cell.length_a   1.000
_cell.length_b   1.000
_cell.length_c   1.000
_cell.angle_alpha   90.00
_cell.angle_beta   90.00
_cell.angle_gamma   90.00
#
_symmetry.space_group_name_H-M   'P 1'
#
loop_
_entity.id
_entity.type
_entity.pdbx_description
1 polymer ?
#
loop_
_entity_poly.entity_id
_entity_poly.type
_entity_poly.pdbx_seq_one_letter_code
_entity_poly.pdbx_strand_id
1 'polypeptide(L)'
;MRPLLEKDRSFAPLLYNDVLFRAVSVQTGGYGVCWGKNLEVADSLLYEQGEAVPLSLGDFRSFVENRVINTAEAAELLECSRQNIDDLVRRGKLRPVKATPKNKLFLKGEITQRKWH
;
A
#
# COMPACT_ATOMS: atom_id res chain seq x y z
N MET A 1 4.68 3.28 -16.03
CA MET A 1 4.19 1.89 -16.12
C MET A 1 3.04 1.70 -17.11
N ARG A 2 1.89 2.38 -16.95
CA ARG A 2 0.73 2.25 -17.87
C ARG A 2 1.07 2.43 -19.37
N PRO A 3 1.87 3.44 -19.78
CA PRO A 3 2.27 3.59 -21.19
C PRO A 3 3.12 2.43 -21.74
N LEU A 4 3.85 1.73 -20.88
CA LEU A 4 4.63 0.55 -21.28
C LEU A 4 3.70 -0.63 -21.53
N LEU A 5 2.72 -0.85 -20.64
CA LEU A 5 1.75 -1.94 -20.76
C LEU A 5 0.81 -1.75 -21.98
N GLU A 6 0.46 -0.53 -22.34
CA GLU A 6 -0.42 -0.24 -23.48
C GLU A 6 0.21 -0.56 -24.85
N LYS A 7 1.54 -0.66 -24.94
CA LYS A 7 2.24 -0.99 -26.18
C LYS A 7 2.08 -2.45 -26.61
N ASP A 8 1.81 -3.35 -25.66
CA ASP A 8 1.62 -4.77 -25.91
C ASP A 8 0.22 -5.23 -25.48
N ARG A 9 -0.54 -5.76 -26.44
CA ARG A 9 -1.90 -6.24 -26.23
C ARG A 9 -1.98 -7.40 -25.23
N SER A 10 -0.89 -8.13 -25.00
CA SER A 10 -0.81 -9.18 -23.99
C SER A 10 -1.14 -8.66 -22.58
N PHE A 11 -0.79 -7.39 -22.28
CA PHE A 11 -1.06 -6.75 -20.99
C PHE A 11 -2.45 -6.13 -20.85
N ALA A 12 -3.32 -6.22 -21.87
CA ALA A 12 -4.68 -5.69 -21.79
C ALA A 12 -5.43 -6.09 -20.50
N PRO A 13 -5.33 -7.33 -19.96
CA PRO A 13 -5.95 -7.68 -18.70
C PRO A 13 -5.48 -6.83 -17.51
N LEU A 14 -4.22 -6.38 -17.48
CA LEU A 14 -3.68 -5.54 -16.41
C LEU A 14 -4.24 -4.12 -16.43
N LEU A 15 -4.71 -3.64 -17.59
CA LEU A 15 -5.22 -2.27 -17.75
C LEU A 15 -6.63 -2.09 -17.18
N TYR A 16 -7.40 -3.18 -17.10
CA TYR A 16 -8.81 -3.19 -16.70
C TYR A 16 -9.09 -4.00 -15.43
N ASN A 17 -8.12 -4.76 -14.94
CA ASN A 17 -8.25 -5.55 -13.71
C ASN A 17 -7.26 -5.07 -12.65
N ASP A 18 -7.73 -4.17 -11.79
CA ASP A 18 -6.96 -3.58 -10.69
C ASP A 18 -6.42 -4.63 -9.71
N VAL A 19 -7.17 -5.71 -9.45
CA VAL A 19 -6.75 -6.80 -8.57
C VAL A 19 -5.57 -7.54 -9.18
N LEU A 20 -5.66 -7.86 -10.47
CA LEU A 20 -4.57 -8.49 -11.20
C LEU A 20 -3.35 -7.57 -11.25
N PHE A 21 -3.52 -6.28 -11.59
CA PHE A 21 -2.42 -5.33 -11.62
C PHE A 21 -1.67 -5.24 -10.28
N ARG A 22 -2.39 -5.25 -9.15
CA ARG A 22 -1.82 -5.22 -7.80
C ARG A 22 -1.15 -6.52 -7.37
N ALA A 23 -1.34 -7.62 -8.12
CA ALA A 23 -0.71 -8.90 -7.86
C ALA A 23 0.71 -9.01 -8.45
N VAL A 24 1.29 -7.89 -8.91
CA VAL A 24 2.66 -7.83 -9.42
C VAL A 24 3.65 -8.42 -8.41
N SER A 25 4.60 -9.21 -8.91
CA SER A 25 5.68 -9.77 -8.12
C SER A 25 7.02 -9.60 -8.80
N VAL A 26 8.10 -9.48 -8.03
CA VAL A 26 9.46 -9.50 -8.55
C VAL A 26 9.80 -10.92 -9.01
N GLN A 27 10.39 -11.05 -10.20
CA GLN A 27 10.84 -12.34 -10.71
C GLN A 27 12.00 -12.91 -9.87
N THR A 28 12.18 -14.22 -9.90
CA THR A 28 13.31 -14.86 -9.23
C THR A 28 14.64 -14.27 -9.72
N GLY A 29 15.52 -13.91 -8.80
CA GLY A 29 16.80 -13.26 -9.14
C GLY A 29 16.71 -11.75 -9.43
N GLY A 30 15.50 -11.16 -9.46
CA GLY A 30 15.33 -9.71 -9.60
C GLY A 30 15.35 -9.17 -11.03
N TYR A 31 15.32 -10.04 -12.05
CA TYR A 31 15.43 -9.68 -13.47
C TYR A 31 14.16 -9.04 -14.08
N GLY A 32 13.20 -8.63 -13.25
CA GLY A 32 11.98 -8.01 -13.73
C GLY A 32 10.82 -8.18 -12.78
N VAL A 33 9.63 -7.87 -13.28
CA VAL A 33 8.35 -8.05 -12.59
C VAL A 33 7.40 -8.89 -13.44
N CYS A 34 6.50 -9.63 -12.80
CA CYS A 34 5.53 -10.46 -13.49
C CYS A 34 4.15 -10.46 -12.82
N TRP A 35 3.17 -10.89 -13.61
CA TRP A 35 1.80 -11.19 -13.23
C TRP A 35 1.47 -12.63 -13.63
N GLY A 36 1.86 -13.59 -12.80
CA GLY A 36 1.77 -15.00 -13.13
C GLY A 36 2.87 -15.43 -14.10
N LYS A 37 2.54 -16.32 -15.05
CA LYS A 37 3.54 -16.97 -15.93
C LYS A 37 3.78 -16.29 -17.27
N ASN A 38 2.80 -15.53 -17.76
CA ASN A 38 2.76 -15.10 -19.17
C ASN A 38 2.82 -13.59 -19.36
N LEU A 39 2.91 -12.83 -18.27
CA LEU A 39 2.92 -11.37 -18.28
C LEU A 39 4.12 -10.92 -17.48
N GLU A 40 5.17 -10.48 -18.17
CA GLU A 40 6.44 -10.11 -17.56
C GLU A 40 7.03 -8.86 -18.20
N VAL A 41 7.70 -8.06 -17.38
CA VAL A 41 8.45 -6.89 -17.82
C VAL A 41 9.85 -7.03 -17.26
N ALA A 42 10.83 -7.15 -18.16
CA ALA A 42 12.24 -7.24 -17.80
C ALA A 42 12.72 -5.98 -17.06
N ASP A 43 13.64 -6.15 -16.12
CA ASP A 43 14.25 -5.07 -15.36
C ASP A 43 14.92 -4.02 -16.26
N SER A 44 15.60 -4.46 -17.33
CA SER A 44 16.21 -3.58 -18.33
C SER A 44 15.21 -2.58 -18.91
N LEU A 45 14.00 -3.04 -19.24
CA LEU A 45 12.94 -2.19 -19.77
C LEU A 45 12.39 -1.23 -18.70
N LEU A 46 12.34 -1.66 -17.44
CA LEU A 46 11.96 -0.80 -16.31
C LEU A 46 13.00 0.30 -16.08
N TYR A 47 14.30 0.01 -16.19
CA TYR A 47 15.36 1.00 -16.05
C TYR A 47 15.43 1.95 -17.24
N GLU A 48 15.13 1.48 -18.46
CA GLU A 48 15.16 2.30 -19.67
C GLU A 48 13.93 3.22 -19.81
N GLN A 49 12.73 2.70 -19.53
CA GLN A 49 11.46 3.42 -19.80
C GLN A 49 10.71 3.84 -18.53
N GLY A 50 11.18 3.41 -17.36
CA GLY A 50 10.59 3.79 -16.08
C GLY A 50 10.96 5.21 -15.66
N GLU A 51 10.27 5.68 -14.63
CA GLU A 51 10.62 6.92 -13.95
C GLU A 51 11.34 6.57 -12.66
N ALA A 52 12.53 7.15 -12.48
CA ALA A 52 13.27 7.00 -11.23
C ALA A 52 12.50 7.70 -10.10
N VAL A 53 11.98 6.91 -9.16
CA VAL A 53 11.38 7.43 -7.94
C VAL A 53 12.47 7.52 -6.88
N PRO A 54 12.79 8.72 -6.34
CA PRO A 54 13.87 8.90 -5.35
C PRO A 54 13.44 8.45 -3.95
N LEU A 55 12.94 7.22 -3.83
CA LEU A 55 12.53 6.58 -2.59
C LEU A 55 13.27 5.25 -2.44
N SER A 56 13.87 5.05 -1.28
CA SER A 56 14.55 3.84 -0.89
C SER A 56 13.64 2.94 -0.05
N LEU A 57 14.02 1.67 0.10
CA LEU A 57 13.38 0.78 1.08
C LEU A 57 13.45 1.35 2.51
N GLY A 58 14.51 2.10 2.84
CA GLY A 58 14.68 2.76 4.13
C GLY A 58 13.58 3.80 4.39
N ASP A 59 13.19 4.56 3.36
CA ASP A 59 12.13 5.55 3.46
C ASP A 59 10.78 4.90 3.77
N PHE A 60 10.46 3.79 3.10
CA PHE A 60 9.23 3.03 3.37
C PHE A 60 9.23 2.41 4.78
N ARG A 61 10.37 1.86 5.23
CA ARG A 61 10.49 1.32 6.60
C ARG A 61 10.30 2.42 7.64
N SER A 62 11.00 3.54 7.48
CA SER A 62 10.89 4.70 8.36
C SER A 62 9.46 5.26 8.39
N PHE A 63 8.79 5.33 7.23
CA PHE A 63 7.40 5.76 7.18
C PHE A 63 6.48 4.81 7.96
N VAL A 64 6.59 3.50 7.74
CA VAL A 64 5.75 2.52 8.46
C VAL A 64 6.00 2.60 9.96
N GLU A 65 7.26 2.64 10.39
CA GLU A 65 7.64 2.69 11.80
C GLU A 65 7.12 3.94 12.50
N ASN A 66 7.23 5.11 11.87
CA ASN A 66 6.95 6.38 12.55
C ASN A 66 5.54 6.93 12.31
N ARG A 67 4.88 6.49 11.22
CA ARG A 67 3.61 7.08 10.74
C ARG A 67 2.46 6.10 10.69
N VAL A 68 2.68 4.81 10.90
CA VAL A 68 1.63 3.80 11.00
C VAL A 68 1.54 3.29 12.42
N ILE A 69 0.34 3.30 12.99
CA ILE A 69 0.10 2.90 14.38
C ILE A 69 -1.02 1.87 14.47
N ASN A 70 -1.00 1.06 15.52
CA ASN A 70 -2.01 0.05 15.78
C ASN A 70 -3.20 0.61 16.59
N THR A 71 -4.16 -0.25 16.90
CA THR A 71 -5.39 0.13 17.64
C THR A 71 -5.11 0.60 19.07
N ALA A 72 -4.12 0.03 19.76
CA ALA A 72 -3.77 0.44 21.12
C ALA A 72 -3.10 1.82 21.14
N GLU A 73 -2.14 2.03 20.25
CA GLU A 73 -1.47 3.33 20.08
C GLU A 73 -2.46 4.43 19.65
N ALA A 74 -3.41 4.11 18.77
CA ALA A 74 -4.46 5.05 18.39
C ALA A 74 -5.40 5.40 19.56
N ALA A 75 -5.75 4.42 20.40
CA ALA A 75 -6.57 4.60 21.59
C ALA A 75 -5.86 5.48 22.63
N GLU A 76 -4.56 5.24 22.85
CA GLU A 76 -3.72 6.06 23.72
C GLU A 76 -3.62 7.50 23.20
N LEU A 77 -3.39 7.68 21.89
CA LEU A 77 -3.41 9.01 21.30
C LEU A 77 -4.77 9.66 21.53
N LEU A 78 -5.90 9.05 21.21
CA LEU A 78 -7.22 9.68 21.40
C LEU A 78 -7.73 9.68 22.85
N GLU A 79 -6.93 9.23 23.81
CA GLU A 79 -7.29 9.14 25.24
C GLU A 79 -8.64 8.42 25.45
N CYS A 80 -8.84 7.32 24.71
CA CYS A 80 -10.09 6.58 24.69
C CYS A 80 -9.86 5.07 24.78
N SER A 81 -10.95 4.30 24.86
CA SER A 81 -10.87 2.84 24.86
C SER A 81 -10.62 2.30 23.45
N ARG A 82 -10.04 1.09 23.35
CA ARG A 82 -9.94 0.35 22.08
C ARG A 82 -11.31 0.09 21.46
N GLN A 83 -12.34 -0.11 22.29
CA GLN A 83 -13.73 -0.25 21.85
C GLN A 83 -14.24 1.02 21.18
N ASN A 84 -13.84 2.21 21.65
CA ASN A 84 -14.18 3.47 20.99
C ASN A 84 -13.50 3.59 19.61
N ILE A 85 -12.24 3.17 19.48
CA ILE A 85 -11.57 3.09 18.17
C ILE A 85 -12.34 2.16 17.22
N ASP A 86 -12.76 0.99 17.70
CA ASP A 86 -13.55 0.04 16.89
C ASP A 86 -14.92 0.60 16.51
N ASP A 87 -15.59 1.34 17.39
CA ASP A 87 -16.83 2.05 17.08
C ASP A 87 -16.63 3.12 16.01
N LEU A 88 -15.57 3.91 16.12
CA LEU A 88 -15.22 4.92 15.12
C LEU A 88 -14.95 4.28 13.75
N VAL A 89 -14.30 3.12 13.70
CA VAL A 89 -14.12 2.37 12.45
C VAL A 89 -15.46 1.88 11.92
N ARG A 90 -16.30 1.28 12.77
CA ARG A 90 -17.62 0.76 12.39
C ARG A 90 -18.53 1.85 11.81
N ARG A 91 -18.47 3.05 12.38
CA ARG A 91 -19.21 4.24 11.93
C ARG A 91 -18.60 4.93 10.70
N GLY A 92 -17.53 4.37 10.14
CA GLY A 92 -16.80 4.94 9.00
C GLY A 92 -16.11 6.27 9.33
N LYS A 93 -16.00 6.61 10.62
CA LYS A 93 -15.26 7.77 11.06
C LYS A 93 -13.79 7.50 10.87
N LEU A 94 -13.22 6.43 11.45
CA LEU A 94 -11.82 6.03 11.23
C LEU A 94 -11.67 5.06 10.07
N ARG A 95 -10.62 5.22 9.26
CA ARG A 95 -10.30 4.30 8.17
C ARG A 95 -8.94 3.64 8.39
N PRO A 96 -8.87 2.34 8.71
CA PRO A 96 -7.59 1.66 8.81
C PRO A 96 -6.96 1.50 7.41
N VAL A 97 -5.63 1.69 7.33
CA VAL A 97 -4.85 1.39 6.11
C VAL A 97 -4.70 -0.11 5.88
N LYS A 98 -4.77 -0.89 6.96
CA LYS A 98 -4.80 -2.36 6.92
C LYS A 98 -5.66 -2.87 8.04
N ALA A 99 -6.60 -3.75 7.72
CA ALA A 99 -7.45 -4.41 8.71
C ALA A 99 -7.29 -5.92 8.58
N THR A 100 -7.13 -6.58 9.72
CA THR A 100 -7.18 -8.02 9.88
C THR A 100 -8.16 -8.34 11.02
N PRO A 101 -8.62 -9.59 11.19
CA PRO A 101 -9.46 -9.95 12.33
C PRO A 101 -8.82 -9.66 13.68
N LYS A 102 -7.48 -9.73 13.78
CA LYS A 102 -6.74 -9.55 15.04
C LYS A 102 -6.26 -8.12 15.29
N ASN A 103 -6.02 -7.34 14.24
CA ASN A 103 -5.40 -6.02 14.37
C ASN A 103 -5.78 -5.08 13.22
N LYS A 104 -5.75 -3.78 13.51
CA LYS A 104 -5.95 -2.70 12.54
C LYS A 104 -4.78 -1.73 12.64
N LEU A 105 -4.30 -1.26 11.48
CA LEU A 105 -3.27 -0.25 11.36
C LEU A 105 -3.87 1.03 10.79
N PHE A 106 -3.40 2.17 11.27
CA PHE A 106 -3.91 3.51 10.97
C PHE A 106 -2.75 4.44 10.64
N LEU A 107 -3.03 5.48 9.84
CA LEU A 107 -2.08 6.59 9.71
C LEU A 107 -2.15 7.45 10.97
N LYS A 108 -1.00 7.62 11.63
CA LYS A 108 -0.86 8.47 12.82
C LYS A 108 -1.41 9.88 12.58
N GLY A 109 -1.17 10.43 11.38
CA GLY A 109 -1.68 11.74 10.98
C GLY A 109 -3.20 11.87 11.06
N GLU A 110 -3.94 10.88 10.53
CA GLU A 110 -5.41 10.86 10.55
C GLU A 110 -5.96 10.79 11.98
N ILE A 111 -5.27 10.05 12.86
CA ILE A 111 -5.63 9.96 14.28
C ILE A 111 -5.41 11.32 14.96
N THR A 112 -4.24 11.93 14.79
CA THR A 112 -3.90 13.19 15.46
C THR A 112 -4.78 14.38 15.04
N GLN A 113 -5.27 14.39 13.81
CA GLN A 113 -6.18 15.44 13.33
C GLN A 113 -7.52 15.49 14.09
N ARG A 114 -7.85 14.44 14.87
CA ARG A 114 -9.10 14.37 15.64
C ARG A 114 -9.02 14.88 17.05
N LYS A 115 -7.81 15.07 17.61
CA LYS A 115 -7.65 15.68 18.94
C LYS A 115 -8.19 17.12 19.00
N TRP A 116 -8.44 17.75 17.85
CA TRP A 116 -8.72 19.19 17.72
C TRP A 116 -10.17 19.51 17.32
N HIS A 117 -11.10 18.58 17.56
CA HIS A 117 -12.54 18.79 17.34
C HIS A 117 -13.37 18.34 18.53
#